data_AF-H1UWM5-F1
#
_entry.id   AF-H1UWM5-F1
#
_cell.length_a   1.000
_cell.length_b   1.000
_cell.length_c   1.000
_cell.angle_alpha   90.00
_cell.angle_beta   90.00
_cell.angle_gamma   90.00
#
_symmetry.space_group_name_H-M   'P 1'
#
loop_
_entity.id
_entity.type
_entity.pdbx_description
1 polymer ?
#
loop_
_entity_poly.entity_id
_entity_poly.type
_entity_poly.pdbx_seq_one_letter_code
_entity_poly.pdbx_strand_id
1 'polypeptide(L)'
;MTDQYLQEQHALTIARTVQRERQLAQARLDSDHGDSWVMITQAGEINPLPHEHIRHRSNAKVSLELSVPKSLQQGRTPFTRKSDNGTAYIT
;
A
#
# COMPACT_ATOMS: atom_id res chain seq x y z
N MET A 1 21.30 -18.24 37.18
CA MET A 1 21.70 -18.52 35.77
C MET A 1 20.52 -18.52 34.81
N THR A 2 19.29 -18.81 35.25
CA THR A 2 18.07 -18.79 34.42
C THR A 2 17.56 -17.40 34.05
N ASP A 3 17.68 -16.40 34.94
CA ASP A 3 17.24 -15.02 34.65
C ASP A 3 18.03 -14.36 33.53
N GLN A 4 19.35 -14.59 33.47
CA GLN A 4 20.20 -14.05 32.42
C GLN A 4 19.79 -14.60 31.03
N TYR A 5 19.48 -15.90 30.95
CA TYR A 5 19.01 -16.53 29.72
C TYR A 5 17.65 -15.96 29.27
N LEU A 6 16.72 -15.76 30.21
CA LEU A 6 15.42 -15.16 29.91
C LEU A 6 15.55 -13.71 29.41
N GLN A 7 16.46 -12.94 30.02
CA GLN A 7 16.74 -11.56 29.64
C GLN A 7 17.38 -11.48 28.25
N GLU A 8 18.29 -12.40 27.91
CA GLU A 8 18.89 -12.51 26.59
C GLU A 8 17.86 -12.88 25.50
N GLN A 9 16.96 -13.81 25.78
CA GLN A 9 15.85 -14.16 24.85
C GLN A 9 14.91 -12.98 24.61
N HIS A 10 14.59 -12.23 25.66
CA HIS A 10 13.75 -11.04 25.55
C HIS A 10 14.44 -9.95 24.72
N ALA A 11 15.73 -9.68 24.97
CA ALA A 11 16.52 -8.73 24.20
C ALA A 11 16.60 -9.11 22.71
N LEU A 12 16.80 -10.39 22.39
CA LEU A 12 16.81 -10.89 21.00
C LEU A 12 15.47 -10.70 20.30
N THR A 13 14.36 -10.90 21.01
CA THR A 13 13.01 -10.72 20.48
C THR A 13 12.75 -9.24 20.14
N ILE A 14 13.15 -8.33 21.03
CA ILE A 14 13.08 -6.88 20.78
C ILE A 14 13.97 -6.49 19.60
N ALA A 15 15.21 -6.97 19.54
CA ALA A 15 16.12 -6.64 18.44
C ALA A 15 15.55 -7.06 17.07
N ARG A 16 14.95 -8.26 16.99
CA ARG A 16 14.33 -8.76 15.74
C ARG A 16 13.09 -7.97 15.33
N THR A 17 12.26 -7.57 16.28
CA THR A 17 11.06 -6.76 16.00
C THR A 17 11.45 -5.37 15.49
N VAL A 18 12.41 -4.70 16.15
CA VAL A 18 12.93 -3.40 15.71
C VAL A 18 13.59 -3.49 14.33
N GLN A 19 14.37 -4.53 14.04
CA GLN A 19 14.97 -4.72 12.72
C GLN A 19 13.90 -4.90 11.63
N ARG A 20 12.86 -5.70 11.89
CA ARG A 20 11.74 -5.88 10.96
C ARG A 20 10.99 -4.57 10.72
N GLU A 21 10.70 -3.80 11.76
CA GLU A 21 10.03 -2.51 11.63
C GLU A 21 10.85 -1.52 10.81
N ARG A 22 12.18 -1.48 11.01
CA ARG A 22 13.09 -0.68 10.18
C ARG A 22 13.10 -1.11 8.73
N GLN A 23 13.14 -2.41 8.45
CA GLN A 23 13.07 -2.94 7.08
C GLN A 23 11.74 -2.58 6.40
N LEU A 24 10.62 -2.68 7.11
CA LEU A 24 9.31 -2.27 6.59
C LEU A 24 9.20 -0.76 6.37
N ALA A 25 9.79 0.04 7.26
CA ALA A 25 9.86 1.49 7.09
C ALA A 25 10.74 1.86 5.89
N GLN A 26 11.87 1.18 5.71
CA GLN A 26 12.75 1.37 4.56
C GLN A 26 12.07 0.97 3.26
N ALA A 27 11.41 -0.19 3.20
CA ALA A 27 10.65 -0.62 2.02
C ALA A 27 9.49 0.33 1.65
N ARG A 28 8.94 1.07 2.62
CA ARG A 28 7.96 2.15 2.37
C ARG A 28 8.60 3.43 1.84
N LEU A 29 9.85 3.70 2.19
CA LEU A 29 10.60 4.83 1.64
C LEU A 29 11.16 4.51 0.25
N ASP A 30 11.50 3.25 0.01
CA ASP A 30 11.96 2.70 -1.28
C ASP A 30 10.79 2.39 -2.22
N SER A 31 9.53 2.46 -1.77
CA SER A 31 8.40 2.44 -2.70
C SER A 31 8.43 3.74 -3.48
N ASP A 32 8.84 3.69 -4.74
CA ASP A 32 8.97 4.84 -5.64
C ASP A 32 7.65 5.60 -5.72
N HIS A 33 7.48 6.55 -4.81
CA HIS A 33 6.31 7.42 -4.74
C HIS A 33 6.19 8.28 -5.99
N GLY A 34 7.30 8.52 -6.71
CA GLY A 34 7.32 9.20 -8.00
C GLY A 34 6.62 8.41 -9.11
N ASP A 35 6.65 7.07 -9.05
CA ASP A 35 6.12 6.20 -10.10
C ASP A 35 4.78 5.54 -9.73
N SER A 36 4.29 5.78 -8.51
CA SER A 36 3.05 5.17 -8.01
C SER A 36 1.82 6.08 -8.16
N TRP A 37 2.02 7.37 -8.43
CA TRP A 37 0.96 8.36 -8.47
C TRP A 37 0.90 9.03 -9.85
N VAL A 38 -0.25 8.91 -10.52
CA VAL A 38 -0.54 9.64 -11.75
C VAL A 38 -1.33 10.90 -11.44
N MET A 39 -1.03 11.98 -12.15
CA MET A 39 -1.83 13.21 -12.10
C MET A 39 -3.06 13.06 -12.99
N ILE A 40 -4.16 13.72 -12.62
CA ILE A 40 -5.36 13.80 -13.46
C ILE A 40 -5.42 15.20 -14.09
N THR A 41 -5.63 15.26 -15.40
CA THR A 41 -5.80 16.51 -16.14
C THR A 41 -7.12 17.19 -15.77
N GLN A 42 -7.28 18.47 -16.13
CA GLN A 42 -8.55 19.18 -15.94
C GLN A 42 -9.73 18.52 -16.69
N ALA A 43 -9.45 17.79 -17.77
CA ALA A 43 -10.44 17.01 -18.51
C ALA A 43 -10.80 15.68 -17.84
N GLY A 44 -10.17 15.33 -16.71
CA GLY A 44 -10.42 14.08 -16.00
C GLY A 44 -9.70 12.86 -16.56
N GLU A 45 -8.66 13.06 -17.37
CA GLU A 45 -7.83 12.00 -17.95
C GLU A 45 -6.54 11.80 -17.17
N ILE A 46 -5.95 10.61 -17.20
CA ILE A 46 -4.63 10.41 -16.58
C ILE A 46 -3.58 11.17 -17.39
N ASN A 47 -2.62 11.78 -16.70
CA ASN A 47 -1.37 12.25 -17.26
C ASN A 47 -0.31 11.15 -17.01
N PRO A 48 0.05 10.33 -18.02
CA PRO A 48 0.95 9.19 -17.84
C PRO A 48 2.31 9.62 -17.32
N LEU A 49 2.96 8.72 -16.61
CA LEU A 49 4.35 8.92 -16.22
C LEU A 49 5.28 8.92 -17.44
N PRO A 50 6.50 9.48 -17.35
CA PRO A 50 7.40 9.60 -18.50
C PRO A 50 7.74 8.28 -19.22
N HIS A 51 7.69 7.16 -18.50
CA HIS A 51 7.99 5.81 -19.00
C HIS A 51 6.74 4.98 -19.27
N GLU A 52 5.55 5.55 -19.10
CA GLU A 52 4.27 4.86 -19.16
C GLU A 52 3.59 5.08 -20.53
N HIS A 53 3.01 4.02 -21.11
CA HIS A 53 2.34 4.10 -22.40
C HIS A 53 0.95 3.49 -22.34
N ILE A 54 -0.09 4.31 -22.45
CA ILE A 54 -1.47 3.81 -22.45
C ILE A 54 -1.70 2.87 -23.64
N ARG A 55 -1.89 1.58 -23.34
CA ARG A 55 -2.25 0.52 -24.30
C ARG A 55 -3.75 0.42 -24.49
N HIS A 56 -4.51 0.65 -23.42
CA HIS A 56 -5.96 0.55 -23.47
C HIS A 56 -6.62 1.49 -22.46
N ARG A 57 -7.77 2.03 -22.84
CA ARG A 57 -8.69 2.78 -21.97
C ARG A 57 -10.04 2.08 -22.00
N SER A 58 -10.63 1.85 -20.84
CA SER A 58 -11.95 1.23 -20.75
C SER A 58 -13.01 2.09 -21.43
N ASN A 59 -13.78 1.49 -22.34
CA ASN A 59 -14.91 2.18 -22.99
C ASN A 59 -16.11 2.34 -22.05
N ALA A 60 -16.28 1.38 -21.12
CA ALA A 60 -17.30 1.43 -20.08
C ALA A 60 -16.74 2.01 -18.78
N LYS A 61 -17.63 2.55 -17.94
CA LYS A 61 -17.29 2.97 -16.58
C LYS A 61 -17.03 1.76 -15.70
N VAL A 62 -16.04 1.88 -14.83
CA VAL A 62 -15.57 0.79 -13.96
C VAL A 62 -15.83 1.16 -12.50
N SER A 63 -16.28 0.17 -11.73
CA SER A 63 -16.43 0.28 -10.29
C SER A 63 -15.18 -0.27 -9.60
N LEU A 64 -14.65 0.47 -8.62
CA LEU A 64 -13.56 0.04 -7.74
C LEU A 64 -14.02 0.10 -6.29
N GLU A 65 -13.81 -1.00 -5.55
CA GLU A 65 -14.04 -1.04 -4.11
C GLU A 65 -12.74 -1.43 -3.39
N LEU A 66 -12.37 -0.66 -2.38
CA LEU A 66 -11.25 -0.92 -1.50
C LEU A 66 -11.78 -1.16 -0.09
N SER A 67 -11.50 -2.32 0.49
CA SER A 67 -11.94 -2.68 1.84
C SER A 67 -10.86 -3.45 2.59
N VAL A 68 -10.88 -3.35 3.92
CA VAL A 68 -9.99 -4.15 4.78
C VAL A 68 -10.58 -5.56 4.94
N PRO A 69 -9.80 -6.65 4.75
CA PRO A 69 -10.28 -8.01 4.98
C PRO A 69 -10.85 -8.21 6.39
N LYS A 70 -11.96 -8.94 6.54
CA LYS A 70 -12.68 -9.12 7.82
C LYS A 70 -11.79 -9.62 8.96
N SER A 71 -10.85 -10.51 8.66
CA SER A 71 -9.90 -11.04 9.64
C SER A 71 -9.00 -9.98 10.27
N LEU A 72 -8.81 -8.84 9.60
CA LEU A 72 -7.93 -7.75 10.03
C LEU A 72 -8.68 -6.55 10.65
N GLN A 73 -10.01 -6.64 10.80
CA GLN A 73 -10.86 -5.54 11.29
C GLN A 73 -11.02 -5.52 12.82
N GLN A 74 -10.44 -6.46 13.57
CA GLN A 74 -10.68 -6.57 15.01
C GLN A 74 -10.18 -5.34 15.79
N GLY A 75 -11.08 -4.72 16.56
CA GLY A 75 -10.76 -3.59 17.43
C GLY A 75 -10.45 -2.27 16.71
N ARG A 76 -10.73 -2.17 15.40
CA ARG A 76 -10.50 -0.96 14.58
C ARG A 76 -11.75 -0.59 13.81
N THR A 77 -11.91 0.69 13.50
CA THR A 77 -12.98 1.15 12.61
C THR A 77 -12.77 0.54 11.21
N PRO A 78 -13.75 -0.19 10.65
CA PRO A 78 -13.65 -0.71 9.30
C PRO A 78 -13.44 0.41 8.29
N PHE A 79 -12.55 0.18 7.33
CA PHE A 79 -12.33 1.07 6.21
C PHE A 79 -12.92 0.44 4.94
N THR A 80 -13.77 1.19 4.26
CA THR A 80 -14.27 0.89 2.92
C THR A 80 -14.35 2.17 2.09
N ARG A 81 -13.98 2.08 0.82
CA ARG A 81 -14.13 3.17 -0.15
C ARG A 81 -14.52 2.60 -1.49
N LYS A 82 -15.57 3.17 -2.08
CA LYS A 82 -16.13 2.74 -3.36
C LYS A 82 -16.12 3.90 -4.36
N SER A 83 -15.85 3.60 -5.63
CA SER A 83 -15.94 4.53 -6.75
C SER A 83 -16.65 3.82 -7.90
N ASP A 84 -17.85 4.26 -8.26
CA ASP A 84 -18.72 3.56 -9.22
C ASP A 84 -18.64 4.12 -10.65
N ASN A 85 -17.88 5.20 -10.86
CA ASN A 85 -17.83 5.94 -12.13
C ASN A 85 -16.38 6.21 -12.57
N GLY A 86 -15.51 5.20 -12.42
CA GLY A 86 -14.11 5.28 -12.80
C GLY A 86 -13.87 5.02 -14.29
N THR A 87 -12.69 5.41 -14.78
CA THR A 87 -12.13 4.96 -16.07
C THR A 87 -10.87 4.17 -15.76
N ALA A 88 -10.74 2.97 -16.32
CA ALA A 88 -9.54 2.16 -16.16
C ALA A 88 -8.60 2.35 -17.35
N TYR A 89 -7.30 2.41 -17.07
CA TYR A 89 -6.24 2.49 -18.06
C TYR A 89 -5.32 1.28 -17.87
N ILE A 90 -4.91 0.68 -18.99
CA ILE A 90 -3.88 -0.36 -19.04
C ILE A 90 -2.68 0.29 -19.72
N THR A 91 -1.54 0.26 -19.05
CA THR A 91 -0.31 0.93 -19.47
C THR A 91 0.86 -0.04 -19.62
#